data_AF-K9ZK69-F1
#
_entry.id   AF-K9ZK69-F1
#
_cell.length_a   1.000
_cell.length_b   1.000
_cell.length_c   1.000
_cell.angle_alpha   90.00
_cell.angle_beta   90.00
_cell.angle_gamma   90.00
#
_symmetry.space_group_name_H-M   'P 1'
#
loop_
_entity.id
_entity.type
_entity.pdbx_description
1 polymer ?
#
loop_
_entity_poly.entity_id
_entity_poly.type
_entity_poly.pdbx_seq_one_letter_code
_entity_poly.pdbx_strand_id
1 'polypeptide(L)'
;MYKIYASPIPITINFDATVNSFGGVGTSFFMRFFEKFIRLNCSHNTDLIKHTDTPPLTHKIKFKAIYIYGNPMEAVVSIFMRKYHGLHSQYMLRNYAKIQPILKEETLESYLTLGEDKFKIEAHFHNWFYASRHYPILFLKYEYIWDFLPEIFDFLDIEHEYIKDFPPQRNRNSNLSQLPDNIIDSLNNMYGGFAKELETRPPFLILPPKIEQYPLSLFQLPLAVVQHHHLIHPGLTFSTFFPKAYSSLKSLQKHK
;
A
#
# COMPACT_ATOMS: atom_id res chain seq x y z
N MET A 1 -6.15 21.53 10.44
CA MET A 1 -6.86 20.30 10.02
C MET A 1 -6.93 20.32 8.50
N TYR A 2 -6.02 19.64 7.82
CA TYR A 2 -5.96 19.63 6.35
C TYR A 2 -7.01 18.64 5.82
N LYS A 3 -7.99 19.13 5.02
CA LYS A 3 -8.86 18.24 4.25
C LYS A 3 -8.01 17.66 3.11
N ILE A 4 -7.50 16.45 3.31
CA ILE A 4 -6.83 15.68 2.27
C ILE A 4 -7.93 15.20 1.32
N TYR A 5 -8.06 15.88 0.17
CA TYR A 5 -8.83 15.36 -0.94
C TYR A 5 -7.96 14.28 -1.59
N ALA A 6 -8.18 13.02 -1.21
CA ALA A 6 -7.61 11.88 -1.91
C ALA A 6 -7.91 12.01 -3.41
N SER A 7 -6.94 11.65 -4.24
CA SER A 7 -7.06 11.73 -5.71
C SER A 7 -8.38 11.09 -6.18
N PRO A 8 -9.25 11.83 -6.90
CA PRO A 8 -10.65 11.46 -7.10
C PRO A 8 -10.87 10.45 -8.23
N ILE A 9 -9.82 9.83 -8.76
CA ILE A 9 -9.98 8.84 -9.84
C ILE A 9 -10.21 7.48 -9.17
N PRO A 10 -11.40 6.86 -9.31
CA PRO A 10 -11.58 5.47 -8.94
C PRO A 10 -10.58 4.65 -9.76
N ILE A 11 -9.52 4.17 -9.11
CA ILE A 11 -8.66 3.20 -9.75
C ILE A 11 -9.51 1.94 -9.83
N THR A 12 -9.79 1.46 -11.03
CA THR A 12 -10.44 0.16 -11.22
C THR A 12 -9.47 -0.92 -10.73
N ILE A 13 -9.48 -1.17 -9.43
CA ILE A 13 -8.60 -2.13 -8.78
C ILE A 13 -9.15 -3.53 -9.05
N ASN A 14 -8.40 -4.30 -9.84
CA ASN A 14 -8.68 -5.70 -10.10
C ASN A 14 -7.82 -6.63 -9.21
N PHE A 15 -7.50 -6.19 -8.00
CA PHE A 15 -6.78 -6.97 -6.99
C PHE A 15 -7.75 -7.57 -5.99
N ASP A 16 -7.49 -8.76 -5.49
CA ASP A 16 -8.25 -9.37 -4.38
C ASP A 16 -7.91 -8.67 -3.07
N ALA A 17 -6.63 -8.32 -2.90
CA ALA A 17 -6.17 -7.48 -1.82
C ALA A 17 -5.05 -6.52 -2.26
N THR A 18 -4.80 -5.47 -1.47
CA THR A 18 -3.57 -4.68 -1.60
C THR A 18 -2.69 -4.79 -0.37
N VAL A 19 -1.37 -4.68 -0.57
CA VAL A 19 -0.37 -4.61 0.48
C VAL A 19 0.35 -3.27 0.37
N ASN A 20 0.32 -2.50 1.45
CA ASN A 20 0.92 -1.18 1.56
C ASN A 20 1.83 -1.07 2.79
N SER A 21 2.70 -0.08 2.77
CA SER A 21 3.54 0.31 3.91
C SER A 21 4.17 1.67 3.64
N PHE A 22 4.69 2.32 4.68
CA PHE A 22 5.56 3.49 4.52
C PHE A 22 6.98 3.15 3.98
N GLY A 23 7.26 1.88 3.63
CA GLY A 23 8.56 1.41 3.15
C GLY A 23 9.47 0.87 4.25
N GLY A 24 10.57 0.22 3.88
CA GLY A 24 11.57 -0.26 4.85
C GLY A 24 11.24 -1.52 5.65
N VAL A 25 10.00 -2.03 5.59
CA VAL A 25 9.45 -3.08 6.48
C VAL A 25 9.16 -4.42 5.78
N GLY A 26 9.98 -4.81 4.81
CA GLY A 26 9.92 -6.15 4.22
C GLY A 26 8.74 -6.46 3.28
N THR A 27 7.84 -5.53 2.97
CA THR A 27 6.66 -5.77 2.08
C THR A 27 6.93 -6.60 0.82
N SER A 28 8.07 -6.44 0.14
CA SER A 28 8.34 -7.17 -1.10
C SER A 28 8.48 -8.69 -0.94
N PHE A 29 8.95 -9.23 0.18
CA PHE A 29 8.98 -10.70 0.35
C PHE A 29 7.57 -11.24 0.65
N PHE A 30 6.82 -10.51 1.48
CA PHE A 30 5.44 -10.83 1.83
C PHE A 30 4.57 -10.93 0.57
N MET A 31 4.62 -9.90 -0.28
CA MET A 31 3.85 -9.86 -1.53
C MET A 31 4.24 -10.98 -2.49
N ARG A 32 5.54 -11.25 -2.67
CA ARG A 32 6.02 -12.35 -3.54
C ARG A 32 5.56 -13.74 -3.11
N PHE A 33 5.28 -13.93 -1.82
CA PHE A 33 4.71 -15.18 -1.34
C PHE A 33 3.21 -15.24 -1.67
N PHE A 34 2.45 -14.21 -1.27
CA PHE A 34 0.99 -14.22 -1.38
C PHE A 34 0.45 -14.03 -2.81
N GLU A 35 1.22 -13.42 -3.73
CA GLU A 35 0.83 -13.26 -5.14
C GLU A 35 0.66 -14.59 -5.89
N LYS A 36 1.12 -15.70 -5.30
CA LYS A 36 0.91 -17.06 -5.82
C LYS A 36 -0.53 -17.55 -5.65
N PHE A 37 -1.27 -16.98 -4.68
CA PHE A 37 -2.59 -17.46 -4.27
C PHE A 37 -3.71 -16.47 -4.60
N ILE A 38 -3.41 -15.17 -4.51
CA ILE A 38 -4.39 -14.09 -4.72
C ILE A 38 -3.80 -12.98 -5.60
N ARG A 39 -4.65 -12.22 -6.28
CA ARG A 39 -4.20 -11.06 -7.07
C ARG A 39 -3.87 -9.90 -6.14
N LEU A 40 -2.60 -9.52 -6.09
CA LEU A 40 -2.08 -8.38 -5.32
C LEU A 40 -1.60 -7.25 -6.24
N ASN A 41 -1.44 -6.06 -5.66
CA ASN A 41 -0.65 -4.99 -6.28
C ASN A 41 0.82 -5.44 -6.48
N CYS A 42 1.55 -4.73 -7.33
CA CYS A 42 2.89 -5.10 -7.75
C CYS A 42 3.93 -4.90 -6.63
N SER A 43 4.72 -5.93 -6.34
CA SER A 43 5.82 -5.84 -5.35
C SER A 43 6.91 -4.84 -5.75
N HIS A 44 7.08 -4.60 -7.05
CA HIS A 44 8.01 -3.63 -7.65
C HIS A 44 7.40 -2.23 -7.80
N ASN A 45 6.15 -2.04 -7.36
CA ASN A 45 5.43 -0.77 -7.42
C ASN A 45 5.27 -0.20 -8.85
N THR A 46 5.23 -1.03 -9.89
CA THR A 46 5.00 -0.56 -11.27
C THR A 46 3.56 -0.12 -11.51
N ASP A 47 2.62 -0.55 -10.65
CA ASP A 47 1.24 -0.09 -10.61
C ASP A 47 1.02 1.14 -9.71
N LEU A 48 2.08 1.59 -9.04
CA LEU A 48 2.13 2.78 -8.21
C LEU A 48 1.22 2.75 -6.95
N ILE A 49 0.77 1.57 -6.53
CA ILE A 49 -0.20 1.44 -5.43
C ILE A 49 0.46 1.27 -4.06
N LYS A 50 1.67 0.69 -3.99
CA LYS A 50 2.33 0.23 -2.76
C LYS A 50 2.71 1.35 -1.77
N HIS A 51 2.73 2.58 -2.26
CA HIS A 51 3.09 3.80 -1.53
C HIS A 51 2.03 4.88 -1.71
N THR A 52 0.78 4.46 -1.90
CA THR A 52 -0.34 5.40 -1.93
C THR A 52 -0.56 5.94 -0.53
N ASP A 53 -0.67 7.26 -0.40
CA ASP A 53 -0.79 7.93 0.90
C ASP A 53 -2.10 7.62 1.64
N THR A 54 -3.12 7.12 0.92
CA THR A 54 -4.42 6.74 1.47
C THR A 54 -4.85 5.38 0.95
N PRO A 55 -5.67 4.62 1.69
CA PRO A 55 -6.24 3.38 1.19
C PRO A 55 -7.01 3.65 -0.11
N PRO A 56 -6.91 2.76 -1.11
CA PRO A 56 -7.52 3.02 -2.40
C PRO A 56 -9.05 2.99 -2.35
N LEU A 57 -9.67 3.79 -3.20
CA LEU A 57 -11.10 3.65 -3.49
C LEU A 57 -11.30 2.50 -4.48
N THR A 58 -12.27 1.63 -4.19
CA THR A 58 -12.61 0.48 -5.04
C THR A 58 -14.11 0.21 -4.93
N HIS A 59 -14.67 -0.53 -5.89
CA HIS A 59 -16.03 -1.06 -5.82
C HIS A 59 -16.03 -2.59 -5.70
N LYS A 60 -14.85 -3.20 -5.58
CA LYS A 60 -14.72 -4.64 -5.53
C LYS A 60 -15.26 -5.18 -4.20
N ILE A 61 -16.29 -6.01 -4.32
CA ILE A 61 -16.88 -6.74 -3.20
C ILE A 61 -15.82 -7.71 -2.65
N LYS A 62 -15.74 -7.85 -1.31
CA LYS A 62 -14.75 -8.67 -0.59
C LYS A 62 -13.29 -8.24 -0.79
N PHE A 63 -13.03 -7.03 -1.27
CA PHE A 63 -11.68 -6.48 -1.27
C PHE A 63 -11.13 -6.39 0.16
N LYS A 64 -9.83 -6.62 0.33
CA LYS A 64 -9.12 -6.51 1.60
C LYS A 64 -7.86 -5.68 1.43
N ALA A 65 -7.40 -5.02 2.48
CA ALA A 65 -6.09 -4.38 2.45
C ALA A 65 -5.23 -4.82 3.63
N ILE A 66 -3.93 -4.80 3.42
CA ILE A 66 -2.90 -5.07 4.42
C ILE A 66 -1.99 -3.86 4.47
N TYR A 67 -1.75 -3.35 5.67
CA TYR A 67 -0.76 -2.32 5.95
C TYR A 67 0.32 -2.90 6.86
N ILE A 68 1.50 -3.14 6.31
CA ILE A 68 2.65 -3.63 7.08
C ILE A 68 3.40 -2.42 7.63
N TYR A 69 3.72 -2.45 8.91
CA TYR A 69 4.47 -1.41 9.60
C TYR A 69 5.51 -2.02 10.55
N GLY A 70 6.36 -1.19 11.14
CA GLY A 70 7.40 -1.61 12.07
C GLY A 70 8.05 -0.37 12.68
N ASN A 71 9.23 -0.51 13.28
CA ASN A 71 9.94 0.64 13.80
C ASN A 71 10.31 1.64 12.67
N PRO A 72 9.86 2.91 12.74
CA PRO A 72 10.08 3.88 11.67
C PRO A 72 11.56 4.25 11.50
N MET A 73 12.34 4.25 12.59
CA MET A 73 13.78 4.52 12.54
C MET A 73 14.50 3.41 11.77
N GLU A 74 14.21 2.15 12.08
CA GLU A 74 14.78 1.01 11.34
C GLU A 74 14.36 0.99 9.88
N ALA A 75 13.13 1.42 9.59
CA ALA A 75 12.64 1.51 8.22
C ALA A 75 13.40 2.55 7.39
N VAL A 76 13.65 3.74 7.95
CA VAL A 76 14.46 4.79 7.32
C VAL A 76 15.88 4.29 7.07
N VAL A 77 16.52 3.71 8.08
CA VAL A 77 17.87 3.12 7.95
C VAL A 77 17.91 2.06 6.85
N SER A 78 16.93 1.16 6.83
CA SER A 78 16.77 0.13 5.80
C SER A 78 16.61 0.71 4.39
N ILE A 79 15.91 1.83 4.22
CA ILE A 79 15.73 2.51 2.93
C ILE A 79 17.06 3.14 2.47
N PHE A 80 17.79 3.80 3.37
CA PHE A 80 19.08 4.42 3.07
C PHE A 80 20.16 3.40 2.76
N MET A 81 20.30 2.33 3.54
CA MET A 81 21.29 1.26 3.31
C MET A 81 21.14 0.61 1.92
N ARG A 82 19.90 0.49 1.43
CA ARG A 82 19.60 -0.05 0.09
C ARG A 82 19.70 0.99 -1.03
N LYS A 83 20.04 2.25 -0.71
CA LYS A 83 20.12 3.38 -1.65
C LYS A 83 18.82 3.62 -2.42
N TYR A 84 17.68 3.42 -1.74
CA TYR A 84 16.34 3.62 -2.31
C TYR A 84 15.66 4.91 -1.85
N HIS A 85 16.27 5.68 -0.95
CA HIS A 85 15.68 6.90 -0.37
C HIS A 85 15.18 7.90 -1.41
N GLY A 86 15.92 8.13 -2.50
CA GLY A 86 15.51 9.09 -3.52
C GLY A 86 14.25 8.67 -4.27
N LEU A 87 14.23 7.46 -4.83
CA LEU A 87 13.04 6.95 -5.52
C LEU A 87 11.86 6.73 -4.56
N HIS A 88 12.14 6.24 -3.34
CA HIS A 88 11.11 5.98 -2.35
C HIS A 88 10.42 7.27 -1.89
N SER A 89 11.19 8.33 -1.59
CA SER A 89 10.62 9.63 -1.21
C SER A 89 9.77 10.24 -2.33
N GLN A 90 10.15 10.07 -3.61
CA GLN A 90 9.30 10.49 -4.73
C GLN A 90 7.93 9.82 -4.73
N TYR A 91 7.86 8.53 -4.39
CA TYR A 91 6.59 7.83 -4.29
C TYR A 91 5.76 8.31 -3.09
N MET A 92 6.39 8.48 -1.93
CA MET A 92 5.72 8.94 -0.71
C MET A 92 5.20 10.38 -0.83
N LEU A 93 5.90 11.24 -1.57
CA LEU A 93 5.59 12.68 -1.66
C LEU A 93 4.64 13.06 -2.80
N ARG A 94 4.00 12.09 -3.47
CA ARG A 94 3.12 12.38 -4.63
C ARG A 94 2.00 13.39 -4.34
N ASN A 95 1.47 13.37 -3.12
CA ASN A 95 0.42 14.29 -2.68
C ASN A 95 0.97 15.52 -1.94
N TYR A 96 2.28 15.70 -1.90
CA TYR A 96 3.00 16.72 -1.13
C TYR A 96 3.81 17.64 -2.05
N ALA A 97 3.12 18.35 -2.96
CA ALA A 97 3.74 19.14 -4.04
C ALA A 97 4.76 20.22 -3.60
N LYS A 98 4.76 20.61 -2.33
CA LYS A 98 5.67 21.63 -1.78
C LYS A 98 6.96 21.04 -1.18
N ILE A 99 7.07 19.72 -1.08
CA ILE A 99 8.19 19.04 -0.44
C ILE A 99 9.04 18.40 -1.53
N GLN A 100 10.32 18.72 -1.53
CA GLN A 100 11.26 18.13 -2.48
C GLN A 100 11.66 16.72 -2.01
N PRO A 101 11.68 15.73 -2.91
CA PRO A 101 12.22 14.41 -2.62
C PRO A 101 13.66 14.45 -2.14
N ILE A 102 14.06 13.40 -1.41
CA ILE A 102 15.45 13.18 -0.99
C ILE A 102 16.29 12.96 -2.26
N LEU A 103 17.47 13.57 -2.34
CA LEU A 103 18.36 13.36 -3.49
C LEU A 103 19.01 11.97 -3.42
N LYS A 104 19.37 11.38 -4.57
CA LYS A 104 19.91 10.00 -4.63
C LYS A 104 21.29 9.88 -3.95
N GLU A 105 22.03 10.97 -3.92
CA GLU A 105 23.35 11.12 -3.34
C GLU A 105 23.31 11.60 -1.89
N GLU A 106 22.13 11.93 -1.36
CA GLU A 106 21.97 12.40 0.02
C GLU A 106 22.28 11.25 1.00
N THR A 107 23.11 11.54 2.00
CA THR A 107 23.45 10.56 3.05
C THR A 107 22.39 10.57 4.14
N LEU A 108 22.32 9.48 4.91
CA LEU A 108 21.43 9.42 6.08
C LEU A 108 21.73 10.55 7.08
N GLU A 109 23.01 10.82 7.34
CA GLU A 109 23.43 11.90 8.25
C GLU A 109 22.99 13.29 7.76
N SER A 110 23.22 13.60 6.47
CA SER A 110 22.78 14.86 5.88
C SER A 110 21.27 15.02 5.94
N TYR A 111 20.53 13.96 5.60
CA TYR A 111 19.07 13.95 5.68
C TYR A 111 18.55 14.23 7.09
N LEU A 112 19.12 13.55 8.09
CA LEU A 112 18.71 13.70 9.48
C LEU A 112 19.08 15.08 10.05
N THR A 113 20.20 15.64 9.63
CA THR A 113 20.64 17.00 10.03
C THR A 113 19.65 18.07 9.62
N LEU A 114 18.97 17.90 8.47
CA LEU A 114 17.93 18.83 8.02
C LEU A 114 16.68 18.81 8.92
N GLY A 115 16.44 17.72 9.65
CA GLY A 115 15.30 17.62 10.57
C GLY A 115 13.93 17.53 9.90
N GLU A 116 13.85 17.44 8.57
CA GLU A 116 12.59 17.39 7.82
C GLU A 116 12.24 15.96 7.41
N ASP A 117 11.10 15.43 7.87
CA ASP A 117 10.58 14.15 7.38
C ASP A 117 10.07 14.29 5.94
N LYS A 118 10.92 13.89 4.99
CA LYS A 118 10.63 13.82 3.54
C LYS A 118 10.08 12.46 3.10
N PHE A 119 9.87 11.52 4.03
CA PHE A 119 9.12 10.29 3.76
C PHE A 119 7.67 10.37 4.22
N LYS A 120 7.34 11.31 5.12
CA LYS A 120 6.00 11.46 5.69
C LYS A 120 5.50 10.15 6.30
N ILE A 121 6.37 9.44 7.02
CA ILE A 121 6.09 8.08 7.54
C ILE A 121 4.89 8.10 8.49
N GLU A 122 4.89 9.03 9.43
CA GLU A 122 3.81 9.19 10.41
C GLU A 122 2.49 9.56 9.72
N ALA A 123 2.51 10.59 8.86
CA ALA A 123 1.33 11.03 8.13
C ALA A 123 0.76 9.90 7.25
N HIS A 124 1.61 9.17 6.52
CA HIS A 124 1.20 8.04 5.68
C HIS A 124 0.54 6.93 6.52
N PHE A 125 1.10 6.58 7.68
CA PHE A 125 0.48 5.62 8.58
C PHE A 125 -0.89 6.10 9.08
N HIS A 126 -0.98 7.33 9.58
CA HIS A 126 -2.24 7.89 10.11
C HIS A 126 -3.30 8.01 9.02
N ASN A 127 -2.93 8.42 7.81
CA ASN A 127 -3.83 8.49 6.66
C ASN A 127 -4.46 7.13 6.36
N TRP A 128 -3.70 6.03 6.47
CA TRP A 128 -4.23 4.68 6.34
C TRP A 128 -5.07 4.25 7.54
N PHE A 129 -4.60 4.52 8.76
CA PHE A 129 -5.22 4.04 9.99
C PHE A 129 -6.61 4.66 10.20
N TYR A 130 -6.72 5.97 10.00
CA TYR A 130 -7.94 6.74 10.27
C TYR A 130 -8.85 6.94 9.04
N ALA A 131 -8.46 6.47 7.85
CA ALA A 131 -9.23 6.65 6.63
C ALA A 131 -10.66 6.08 6.70
N SER A 132 -11.59 6.71 5.98
CA SER A 132 -12.92 6.15 5.70
C SER A 132 -12.82 5.13 4.55
N ARG A 133 -13.35 3.91 4.72
CA ARG A 133 -13.33 2.82 3.73
C ARG A 133 -14.44 1.80 3.95
N HIS A 134 -14.78 1.03 2.92
CA HIS A 134 -15.84 0.00 2.92
C HIS A 134 -15.32 -1.45 3.01
N TYR A 135 -14.02 -1.61 3.26
CA TYR A 135 -13.36 -2.90 3.36
C TYR A 135 -12.49 -2.94 4.62
N PRO A 136 -12.18 -4.14 5.14
CA PRO A 136 -11.29 -4.28 6.28
C PRO A 136 -9.83 -4.01 5.89
N ILE A 137 -9.06 -3.49 6.86
CA ILE A 137 -7.61 -3.33 6.71
C ILE A 137 -6.93 -4.08 7.85
N LEU A 138 -6.06 -5.03 7.52
CA LEU A 138 -5.14 -5.66 8.46
C LEU A 138 -3.90 -4.79 8.64
N PHE A 139 -3.71 -4.25 9.85
CA PHE A 139 -2.46 -3.63 10.28
C PHE A 139 -1.58 -4.67 10.94
N LEU A 140 -0.38 -4.85 10.41
CA LEU A 140 0.53 -5.94 10.80
C LEU A 140 1.94 -5.39 11.10
N LYS A 141 2.42 -5.60 12.34
CA LYS A 141 3.83 -5.35 12.68
C LYS A 141 4.72 -6.38 12.01
N TYR A 142 5.74 -5.91 11.30
CA TYR A 142 6.66 -6.73 10.53
C TYR A 142 7.31 -7.82 11.39
N GLU A 143 7.70 -7.46 12.61
CA GLU A 143 8.42 -8.33 13.55
C GLU A 143 7.58 -9.54 13.97
N TYR A 144 6.25 -9.44 13.87
CA TYR A 144 5.28 -10.43 14.34
C TYR A 144 4.58 -11.19 13.19
N ILE A 145 4.99 -10.98 11.93
CA ILE A 145 4.36 -11.65 10.77
C ILE A 145 4.31 -13.18 10.97
N TRP A 146 5.41 -13.76 11.47
CA TRP A 146 5.55 -15.20 11.66
C TRP A 146 4.70 -15.77 12.79
N ASP A 147 4.40 -14.96 13.80
CA ASP A 147 3.59 -15.37 14.95
C ASP A 147 2.09 -15.42 14.61
N PHE A 148 1.66 -14.71 13.56
CA PHE A 148 0.27 -14.58 13.12
C PHE A 148 0.01 -15.19 11.74
N LEU A 149 0.83 -16.16 11.29
CA LEU A 149 0.63 -16.77 9.97
C LEU A 149 -0.77 -17.38 9.79
N PRO A 150 -1.33 -18.17 10.73
CA PRO A 150 -2.69 -18.68 10.61
C PRO A 150 -3.73 -17.57 10.39
N GLU A 151 -3.66 -16.50 11.18
CA GLU A 151 -4.60 -15.38 11.13
C GLU A 151 -4.44 -14.53 9.86
N ILE A 152 -3.22 -14.38 9.35
CA ILE A 152 -2.97 -13.72 8.06
C ILE A 152 -3.60 -14.55 6.92
N PHE A 153 -3.47 -15.87 6.97
CA PHE A 153 -4.05 -16.78 5.99
C PHE A 153 -5.58 -16.76 6.04
N ASP A 154 -6.17 -16.82 7.23
CA ASP A 154 -7.61 -16.64 7.45
C ASP A 154 -8.07 -15.28 6.92
N PHE A 155 -7.33 -14.21 7.25
CA PHE A 155 -7.64 -12.88 6.76
C PHE A 155 -7.61 -12.82 5.23
N LEU A 156 -6.77 -13.59 4.54
CA LEU A 156 -6.69 -13.59 3.08
C LEU A 156 -7.56 -14.65 2.39
N ASP A 157 -8.34 -15.43 3.14
CA ASP A 157 -9.09 -16.61 2.65
C ASP A 157 -8.17 -17.62 1.92
N ILE A 158 -6.98 -17.91 2.49
CA ILE A 158 -6.01 -18.86 1.94
C ILE A 158 -5.91 -20.09 2.84
N GLU A 159 -5.87 -21.28 2.24
CA GLU A 159 -5.73 -22.55 2.96
C GLU A 159 -4.43 -22.62 3.79
N HIS A 160 -4.55 -23.07 5.04
CA HIS A 160 -3.43 -23.10 5.99
C HIS A 160 -2.31 -24.07 5.60
N GLU A 161 -2.57 -25.00 4.68
CA GLU A 161 -1.56 -25.97 4.23
C GLU A 161 -0.31 -25.32 3.61
N TYR A 162 -0.42 -24.09 3.08
CA TYR A 162 0.70 -23.36 2.48
C TYR A 162 1.53 -22.57 3.51
N ILE A 163 1.16 -22.55 4.80
CA ILE A 163 1.95 -21.91 5.87
C ILE A 163 3.36 -22.51 5.94
N LYS A 164 3.50 -23.82 5.71
CA LYS A 164 4.78 -24.53 5.69
C LYS A 164 5.75 -24.03 4.61
N ASP A 165 5.22 -23.40 3.56
CA ASP A 165 5.99 -22.86 2.43
C ASP A 165 6.35 -21.37 2.65
N PHE A 166 5.84 -20.76 3.73
CA PHE A 166 6.12 -19.37 4.05
C PHE A 166 7.60 -19.17 4.36
N PRO A 167 8.27 -18.13 3.80
CA PRO A 167 9.69 -17.92 4.03
C PRO A 167 10.03 -17.79 5.52
N PRO A 168 11.09 -18.45 6.01
CA PRO A 168 11.47 -18.38 7.42
C PRO A 168 11.86 -16.97 7.81
N GLN A 169 11.69 -16.65 9.10
CA GLN A 169 12.09 -15.36 9.66
C GLN A 169 13.59 -15.14 9.48
N ARG A 170 13.96 -13.91 9.12
CA ARG A 170 15.35 -13.49 8.98
C ARG A 170 15.59 -12.26 9.83
N ASN A 171 16.77 -12.21 10.43
CA ASN A 171 17.22 -11.02 11.13
C ASN A 171 17.30 -9.85 10.15
N ARG A 172 16.88 -8.67 10.62
CA ARG A 172 17.00 -7.44 9.83
C ARG A 172 18.47 -7.06 9.70
N ASN A 173 18.88 -6.67 8.50
CA ASN A 173 20.21 -6.10 8.28
C ASN A 173 20.33 -4.67 8.84
N SER A 174 19.20 -3.96 8.95
CA SER A 174 19.15 -2.64 9.59
C SER A 174 19.18 -2.85 11.11
N ASN A 175 20.34 -2.66 11.73
CA ASN A 175 20.49 -2.72 13.18
C ASN A 175 20.87 -1.33 13.71
N LEU A 176 20.00 -0.72 14.52
CA LEU A 176 20.24 0.59 15.10
C LEU A 176 21.46 0.60 16.04
N SER A 177 21.77 -0.53 16.69
CA SER A 177 22.88 -0.62 17.64
C SER A 177 24.27 -0.50 17.00
N GLN A 178 24.34 -0.49 15.66
CA GLN A 178 25.58 -0.35 14.90
C GLN A 178 25.78 1.08 14.37
N LEU A 179 24.81 1.97 14.61
CA LEU A 179 24.88 3.36 14.16
C LEU A 179 25.60 4.22 15.20
N PRO A 180 26.33 5.27 14.78
CA PRO A 180 26.88 6.27 15.69
C PRO A 180 25.80 6.95 16.53
N ASP A 181 26.12 7.30 17.78
CA ASP A 181 25.17 7.91 18.74
C ASP A 181 24.49 9.17 18.19
N ASN A 182 25.23 10.03 17.48
CA ASN A 182 24.65 11.25 16.88
C ASN A 182 23.57 10.94 15.82
N ILE A 183 23.70 9.83 15.10
CA ILE A 183 22.69 9.36 14.14
C ILE A 183 21.47 8.82 14.88
N ILE A 184 21.67 8.06 15.96
CA ILE A 184 20.60 7.53 16.80
C ILE A 184 19.80 8.68 17.43
N ASP A 185 20.47 9.70 17.97
CA ASP A 185 19.84 10.88 18.55
C ASP A 185 19.01 11.63 17.50
N SER A 186 19.55 11.81 16.30
CA SER A 186 18.83 12.49 15.21
C SER A 186 17.62 11.70 14.72
N LEU A 187 17.71 10.36 14.66
CA LEU A 187 16.58 9.47 14.38
C LEU A 187 15.51 9.57 15.46
N ASN A 188 15.91 9.56 16.73
CA ASN A 188 14.99 9.71 17.87
C ASN A 188 14.29 11.07 17.86
N ASN A 189 15.00 12.14 17.53
CA ASN A 189 14.41 13.47 17.43
C ASN A 189 13.35 13.52 16.32
N MET A 190 13.59 12.87 15.18
CA MET A 190 12.67 12.90 14.04
C MET A 190 11.50 11.92 14.17
N TYR A 191 11.75 10.69 14.64
CA TYR A 191 10.75 9.60 14.60
C TYR A 191 10.47 8.96 15.96
N GLY A 192 11.20 9.32 17.03
CA GLY A 192 11.09 8.65 18.33
C GLY A 192 9.71 8.79 18.98
N GLY A 193 9.03 9.92 18.77
CA GLY A 193 7.64 10.11 19.20
C GLY A 193 6.69 9.11 18.52
N PHE A 194 6.75 9.03 17.20
CA PHE A 194 5.92 8.11 16.42
C PHE A 194 6.29 6.63 16.66
N ALA A 195 7.58 6.32 16.85
CA ALA A 195 8.02 4.97 17.22
C ALA A 195 7.36 4.51 18.53
N LYS A 196 7.36 5.37 19.56
CA LYS A 196 6.66 5.08 20.83
C LYS A 196 5.17 4.91 20.64
N GLU A 197 4.53 5.70 19.77
CA GLU A 197 3.11 5.51 19.44
C GLU A 197 2.86 4.11 18.87
N LEU A 198 3.66 3.67 17.90
CA LEU A 198 3.52 2.36 17.25
C LEU A 198 3.74 1.20 18.23
N GLU A 199 4.60 1.35 19.25
CA GLU A 199 4.78 0.32 20.28
C GLU A 199 3.49 0.05 21.06
N THR A 200 2.66 1.07 21.31
CA THR A 200 1.38 0.90 22.01
C THR A 200 0.31 0.17 21.18
N ARG A 201 0.54 -0.01 19.87
CA ARG A 201 -0.41 -0.66 18.98
C ARG A 201 -0.26 -2.19 19.05
N PRO A 202 -1.38 -2.95 18.96
CA PRO A 202 -1.31 -4.40 18.88
C PRO A 202 -0.58 -4.84 17.59
N PRO A 203 0.20 -5.94 17.64
CA PRO A 203 0.99 -6.41 16.51
C PRO A 203 0.15 -6.88 15.31
N PHE A 204 -1.07 -7.35 15.59
CA PHE A 204 -2.05 -7.78 14.62
C PHE A 204 -3.37 -7.07 14.91
N LEU A 205 -3.88 -6.28 13.97
CA LEU A 205 -5.10 -5.50 14.14
C LEU A 205 -5.90 -5.46 12.85
N ILE A 206 -7.09 -6.06 12.86
CA ILE A 206 -8.05 -5.89 11.78
C ILE A 206 -8.94 -4.71 12.14
N LEU A 207 -8.85 -3.65 11.34
CA LEU A 207 -9.80 -2.57 11.42
C LEU A 207 -10.98 -2.87 10.50
N PRO A 208 -12.23 -2.88 11.00
CA PRO A 208 -13.40 -3.13 10.18
C PRO A 208 -13.64 -1.98 9.18
N PRO A 209 -14.54 -2.18 8.19
CA PRO A 209 -15.07 -1.09 7.39
C PRO A 209 -15.57 0.07 8.26
N LYS A 210 -15.22 1.30 7.87
CA LYS A 210 -15.58 2.53 8.57
C LYS A 210 -16.00 3.58 7.55
N ILE A 211 -17.29 3.83 7.43
CA ILE A 211 -17.85 4.82 6.49
C ILE A 211 -18.36 5.98 7.31
N GLU A 212 -17.60 7.08 7.38
CA GLU A 212 -18.04 8.26 8.12
C GLU A 212 -18.88 9.19 7.24
N GLN A 213 -18.47 9.47 6.00
CA GLN A 213 -19.27 10.20 5.01
C GLN A 213 -18.79 9.83 3.59
N TYR A 214 -19.67 9.34 2.73
CA TYR A 214 -19.43 9.39 1.29
C TYR A 214 -19.83 10.78 0.79
N PRO A 215 -18.97 11.49 0.04
CA PRO A 215 -19.51 12.47 -0.89
C PRO A 215 -20.36 11.69 -1.90
N LEU A 216 -21.68 11.72 -1.73
CA LEU A 216 -22.66 11.10 -2.64
C LEU A 216 -22.42 11.50 -4.11
N SER A 217 -21.73 12.62 -4.35
CA SER A 217 -21.34 13.09 -5.68
C SER A 217 -20.33 12.21 -6.43
N LEU A 218 -19.51 11.41 -5.74
CA LEU A 218 -18.52 10.53 -6.40
C LEU A 218 -19.17 9.32 -7.08
N PHE A 219 -20.38 8.93 -6.68
CA PHE A 219 -21.15 7.85 -7.29
C PHE A 219 -22.14 8.32 -8.37
N GLN A 220 -22.24 9.64 -8.60
CA GLN A 220 -23.07 10.21 -9.66
C GLN A 220 -22.31 10.45 -10.97
N LEU A 221 -21.02 10.12 -11.03
CA LEU A 221 -20.31 10.15 -12.31
C LEU A 221 -20.92 9.08 -13.23
N PRO A 222 -21.49 9.47 -14.38
CA PRO A 222 -22.06 8.50 -15.30
C PRO A 222 -20.97 7.52 -15.74
N LEU A 223 -21.29 6.22 -15.73
CA LEU A 223 -20.41 5.13 -16.17
C LEU A 223 -19.72 5.39 -17.53
N ALA A 224 -20.26 6.31 -18.34
CA ALA A 224 -19.74 6.74 -19.63
C ALA A 224 -18.35 7.41 -19.58
N VAL A 225 -17.90 7.96 -18.43
CA VAL A 225 -16.63 8.74 -18.37
C VAL A 225 -15.40 7.87 -18.08
N VAL A 226 -15.57 6.62 -17.63
CA VAL A 226 -14.44 5.74 -17.25
C VAL A 226 -13.84 4.98 -18.45
N GLN A 227 -14.38 5.12 -19.67
CA GLN A 227 -13.91 4.34 -20.83
C GLN A 227 -12.81 4.96 -21.69
N HIS A 228 -12.34 6.19 -21.47
CA HIS A 228 -11.36 6.79 -22.37
C HIS A 228 -10.27 7.57 -21.66
N HIS A 229 -9.22 6.88 -21.22
CA HIS A 229 -7.84 7.36 -21.33
C HIS A 229 -6.86 6.17 -21.24
N HIS A 230 -6.93 5.27 -22.21
CA HIS A 230 -5.71 4.63 -22.67
C HIS A 230 -4.97 5.67 -23.51
N LEU A 231 -3.88 6.22 -22.98
CA LEU A 231 -2.84 6.86 -23.78
C LEU A 231 -2.25 5.77 -24.68
N ILE A 232 -2.85 5.61 -25.85
CA ILE A 232 -2.30 4.82 -26.95
C ILE A 232 -1.12 5.63 -27.50
N HIS A 233 0.08 5.09 -27.34
CA HIS A 233 1.23 5.49 -28.15
C HIS A 233 0.86 5.37 -29.63
N PRO A 234 1.09 6.39 -30.49
CA PRO A 234 0.83 6.27 -31.91
C PRO A 234 1.88 5.34 -32.53
N GLY A 235 1.53 4.07 -32.76
CA GLY A 235 2.46 3.14 -33.40
C GLY A 235 2.10 1.66 -33.46
N LEU A 236 0.98 1.19 -32.89
CA LEU A 236 0.61 -0.22 -32.96
C LEU A 236 -0.84 -0.39 -33.44
N THR A 237 -0.99 -0.89 -34.66
CA THR A 237 -2.27 -1.26 -35.26
C THR A 237 -2.77 -2.56 -34.64
N PHE A 238 -3.86 -2.47 -33.88
CA PHE A 238 -4.65 -3.63 -33.47
C PHE A 238 -5.53 -4.08 -34.65
N SER A 239 -5.09 -5.11 -35.37
CA SER A 239 -6.02 -5.97 -36.10
C SER A 239 -6.14 -7.28 -35.32
N THR A 240 -7.36 -7.80 -35.29
CA THR A 240 -7.80 -9.08 -34.71
C THR A 240 -7.87 -9.12 -33.18
N PHE A 241 -9.09 -8.98 -32.64
CA PHE A 241 -9.67 -9.88 -31.61
C PHE A 241 -11.12 -9.43 -31.32
N PHE A 242 -12.06 -9.94 -32.11
CA PHE A 242 -13.48 -10.08 -31.71
C PHE A 242 -14.06 -11.31 -32.41
N PRO A 243 -14.32 -12.42 -31.69
CA PRO A 243 -15.32 -13.39 -32.12
C PRO A 243 -16.72 -12.85 -31.79
N LYS A 244 -17.63 -13.17 -32.71
CA LYS A 244 -19.01 -12.68 -32.84
C LYS A 244 -19.88 -12.90 -31.60
N ALA A 245 -20.80 -11.96 -31.46
CA ALA A 245 -21.85 -11.88 -30.46
C ALA A 245 -22.85 -13.04 -30.46
N TYR A 246 -23.42 -13.23 -29.27
CA TYR A 246 -24.64 -13.95 -28.96
C TYR A 246 -25.80 -13.65 -29.92
N SER A 247 -26.43 -14.70 -30.45
CA SER A 247 -27.77 -14.64 -31.04
C SER A 247 -28.66 -15.71 -30.38
N SER A 248 -29.44 -15.33 -29.38
CA SER A 248 -30.61 -16.12 -28.96
C SER A 248 -31.52 -15.29 -28.06
N LEU A 249 -32.50 -14.61 -28.66
CA LEU A 249 -33.72 -14.18 -27.99
C LEU A 249 -34.74 -13.78 -29.07
N LYS A 250 -35.55 -14.75 -29.51
CA LYS A 250 -36.86 -14.56 -30.17
C LYS A 250 -37.51 -15.91 -30.47
N SER A 251 -38.31 -16.43 -29.52
CA SER A 251 -39.58 -17.13 -29.79
C SER A 251 -40.12 -17.77 -28.51
N LEU A 252 -41.02 -17.08 -27.80
CA LEU A 252 -41.94 -17.71 -26.84
C LEU A 252 -43.13 -16.79 -26.61
N GLN A 253 -44.02 -16.75 -27.60
CA GLN A 253 -45.41 -16.31 -27.44
C GLN A 253 -46.26 -17.07 -28.47
N LYS A 254 -46.95 -18.12 -28.00
CA LYS A 254 -48.33 -18.52 -28.37
C LYS A 254 -48.63 -19.92 -27.81
N HIS A 255 -49.36 -19.96 -26.69
CA HIS A 255 -50.29 -21.02 -26.35
C HIS A 255 -51.44 -20.42 -25.54
N LYS A 256 -52.51 -20.06 -26.24
CA LYS A 256 -53.92 -20.24 -25.91
C LYS A 256 -54.74 -19.77 -27.11
#